data_AF-A0A0D2NSS4-F1
#
_entry.id   AF-A0A0D2NSS4-F1
#
_cell.length_a   1.000
_cell.length_b   1.000
_cell.length_c   1.000
_cell.angle_alpha   90.00
_cell.angle_beta   90.00
_cell.angle_gamma   90.00
#
_symmetry.space_group_name_H-M   'P 1'
#
loop_
_entity.id
_entity.type
_entity.pdbx_description
1 polymer ?
#
loop_
_entity_poly.entity_id
_entity_poly.type
_entity_poly.pdbx_seq_one_letter_code
_entity_poly.pdbx_strand_id
1 'polypeptide(L)'
;MDSLDAVVSLTLAVVLIWKTSDYLENQHFWTLCLRFSTIEHRFTVPSIIVIWIVMIYAFLVQLPPSVHNFRLSIGLVLIAGILLTLLRYVLPAHNNRGYLRLRWKAWSGPSRTGIRAELVPYIGDREDWEHLEALVARAQGTITMYPVERFSRFSFGTPQPILSDPTTILMALASTDNNNHNPWIAQGKTQQGIFQPIIPGKPVSLLWGEFNGFQRRCSRGIISAPKYLLSPYPTLADGVDARGLCLAAGILARNKGLNPASIICNLHDKGMIDIFEQQSVFWPRPAKTLRSIFTRECKHYYSGLGNMFVSVATELALLLTDVPAEIAEDWLNAHLEHQDLELNNTAYTFGARPQELELLYRGQYAAMLVSLSLHRIGIRIRPEVLVYDAVCRSLGVGTGTWGACADMESRRQRELDVLGPRVIPLIEAII
;
A
#
# COMPACT_ATOMS: atom_id res chain seq x y z
N MET A 1 -30.36 -13.45 31.58
CA MET A 1 -29.41 -12.33 31.43
C MET A 1 -30.22 -11.07 31.45
N ASP A 2 -30.05 -10.26 32.48
CA ASP A 2 -30.78 -9.01 32.58
C ASP A 2 -30.28 -8.06 31.49
N SER A 3 -31.19 -7.25 30.93
CA SER A 3 -30.86 -6.25 29.89
C SER A 3 -29.66 -5.34 30.25
N LEU A 4 -29.42 -5.14 31.55
CA LEU A 4 -28.28 -4.41 32.09
C LEU A 4 -26.94 -5.14 31.90
N ASP A 5 -26.90 -6.45 32.15
CA ASP A 5 -25.69 -7.28 31.99
C ASP A 5 -25.20 -7.27 30.54
N ALA A 6 -26.14 -7.25 29.58
CA ALA A 6 -25.84 -7.18 28.17
C ALA A 6 -25.21 -5.84 27.78
N VAL A 7 -25.72 -4.72 28.31
CA VAL A 7 -25.17 -3.37 28.06
C VAL A 7 -23.79 -3.21 28.69
N VAL A 8 -23.61 -3.66 29.93
CA VAL A 8 -22.31 -3.64 30.61
C VAL A 8 -21.29 -4.48 29.83
N SER A 9 -21.65 -5.71 29.46
CA SER A 9 -20.77 -6.61 28.69
C SER A 9 -20.36 -6.00 27.34
N LEU A 10 -21.31 -5.38 26.63
CA LEU A 10 -21.04 -4.79 25.32
C LEU A 10 -20.23 -3.50 25.43
N THR A 11 -20.44 -2.71 26.47
CA THR A 11 -19.63 -1.51 26.78
C THR A 11 -18.19 -1.91 27.09
N LEU A 12 -18.00 -2.93 27.93
CA LEU A 12 -16.68 -3.49 28.23
C LEU A 12 -15.99 -4.01 26.97
N ALA A 13 -16.72 -4.69 26.08
CA ALA A 13 -16.18 -5.16 24.80
C ALA A 13 -15.70 -3.99 23.91
N VAL A 14 -16.47 -2.90 23.80
CA VAL A 14 -16.06 -1.70 23.05
C VAL A 14 -14.83 -1.03 23.67
N VAL A 15 -14.79 -0.90 24.99
CA VAL A 15 -13.62 -0.33 25.70
C VAL A 15 -12.38 -1.21 25.52
N LEU A 16 -12.54 -2.53 25.59
CA LEU A 16 -11.46 -3.48 25.37
C LEU A 16 -10.91 -3.36 23.95
N ILE A 17 -11.79 -3.34 22.94
CA ILE A 17 -11.43 -3.13 21.52
C ILE A 17 -10.60 -1.86 21.36
N TRP A 18 -11.06 -0.74 21.93
CA TRP A 18 -10.37 0.53 21.82
C TRP A 18 -9.00 0.53 22.52
N LYS A 19 -8.93 -0.02 23.74
CA LYS A 19 -7.68 -0.16 24.50
C LYS A 19 -6.70 -1.12 23.86
N THR A 20 -7.18 -2.19 23.22
CA THR A 20 -6.34 -3.08 22.41
C THR A 20 -5.75 -2.33 21.23
N SER A 21 -6.53 -1.55 20.47
CA SER A 21 -6.00 -0.76 19.35
C SER A 21 -4.91 0.21 19.80
N ASP A 22 -5.13 0.94 20.88
CA ASP A 22 -4.14 1.87 21.47
C ASP A 22 -2.87 1.13 21.93
N TYR A 23 -3.02 -0.03 22.57
CA TYR A 23 -1.88 -0.87 22.94
C TYR A 23 -1.07 -1.33 21.72
N LEU A 24 -1.74 -1.78 20.65
CA LEU A 24 -1.08 -2.24 19.43
C LEU A 24 -0.28 -1.12 18.75
N GLU A 25 -0.82 0.09 18.70
CA GLU A 25 -0.12 1.26 18.15
C GLU A 25 1.11 1.63 19.00
N ASN A 26 0.96 1.64 20.33
CA ASN A 26 2.04 1.95 21.26
C ASN A 26 3.17 0.90 21.26
N GLN A 27 2.85 -0.37 20.98
CA GLN A 27 3.83 -1.45 20.83
C GLN A 27 4.35 -1.60 19.39
N HIS A 28 3.94 -0.73 18.46
CA HIS A 28 4.32 -0.77 17.04
C HIS A 28 3.90 -2.06 16.30
N PHE A 29 2.84 -2.74 16.76
CA PHE A 29 2.20 -3.85 16.05
C PHE A 29 1.30 -3.33 14.92
N TRP A 30 1.94 -2.65 13.96
CA TRP A 30 1.25 -1.93 12.89
C TRP A 30 0.51 -2.85 11.93
N THR A 31 0.98 -4.07 11.71
CA THR A 31 0.29 -5.03 10.85
C THR A 31 -1.07 -5.39 11.43
N LEU A 32 -1.14 -5.71 12.73
CA LEU A 32 -2.39 -6.03 13.42
C LEU A 32 -3.25 -4.80 13.59
N CYS A 33 -2.68 -3.66 13.99
CA CYS A 33 -3.40 -2.39 14.10
C CYS A 33 -4.15 -2.08 12.79
N LEU A 34 -3.44 -2.06 11.65
CA LEU A 34 -4.06 -1.77 10.36
C LEU A 34 -5.07 -2.85 9.96
N ARG A 35 -4.75 -4.13 10.15
CA ARG A 35 -5.69 -5.23 9.85
C ARG A 35 -6.96 -5.13 10.70
N PHE A 36 -6.81 -4.88 11.99
CA PHE A 36 -7.91 -4.72 12.94
C PHE A 36 -8.81 -3.54 12.57
N SER A 37 -8.23 -2.40 12.17
CA SER A 37 -8.98 -1.23 11.71
C SER A 37 -9.92 -1.55 10.53
N THR A 38 -9.59 -2.53 9.69
CA THR A 38 -10.47 -2.94 8.58
C THR A 38 -11.74 -3.68 9.02
N ILE A 39 -11.73 -4.26 10.22
CA ILE A 39 -12.81 -5.12 10.73
C ILE A 39 -13.54 -4.46 11.90
N GLU A 40 -12.89 -3.55 12.64
CA GLU A 40 -13.44 -2.88 13.82
C GLU A 40 -14.86 -2.35 13.59
N HIS A 41 -15.10 -1.61 12.51
CA HIS A 41 -16.43 -1.06 12.20
C HIS A 41 -17.53 -2.13 12.08
N ARG A 42 -17.18 -3.37 11.68
CA ARG A 42 -18.14 -4.48 11.54
C ARG A 42 -18.61 -5.02 12.89
N PHE A 43 -17.82 -4.82 13.94
CA PHE A 43 -18.17 -5.24 15.30
C PHE A 43 -18.70 -4.06 16.13
N THR A 44 -18.01 -2.92 16.08
CA THR A 44 -18.31 -1.76 16.92
C THR A 44 -19.63 -1.10 16.53
N VAL A 45 -19.94 -0.95 15.23
CA VAL A 45 -21.19 -0.29 14.81
C VAL A 45 -22.43 -1.11 15.19
N PRO A 46 -22.54 -2.42 14.89
CA PRO A 46 -23.67 -3.21 15.35
C PRO A 46 -23.78 -3.25 16.88
N SER A 47 -22.65 -3.31 17.59
CA SER A 47 -22.63 -3.26 19.05
C SER A 47 -23.27 -1.97 19.57
N ILE A 48 -22.86 -0.81 19.06
CA ILE A 48 -23.46 0.48 19.44
C ILE A 48 -24.98 0.49 19.17
N ILE A 49 -25.42 -0.03 18.03
CA ILE A 49 -26.85 -0.10 17.69
C ILE A 49 -27.62 -0.99 18.68
N VAL A 50 -27.06 -2.15 19.06
CA VAL A 50 -27.66 -3.04 20.07
C VAL A 50 -27.75 -2.33 21.42
N ILE A 51 -26.70 -1.62 21.86
CA ILE A 51 -26.73 -0.80 23.08
C ILE A 51 -27.88 0.22 23.00
N TRP A 52 -28.07 0.91 21.88
CA TRP A 52 -29.18 1.86 21.72
C TRP A 52 -30.54 1.19 21.85
N ILE A 53 -30.76 0.05 21.20
CA ILE A 53 -32.02 -0.71 21.27
C ILE A 53 -32.32 -1.11 22.71
N VAL A 54 -31.32 -1.64 23.43
CA VAL A 54 -31.49 -2.06 24.82
C VAL A 54 -31.75 -0.86 25.75
N MET A 55 -31.06 0.27 25.55
CA MET A 55 -31.31 1.48 26.34
C MET A 55 -32.71 2.06 26.09
N ILE A 56 -33.17 2.09 24.84
CA ILE A 56 -34.54 2.53 24.50
C ILE A 56 -35.57 1.59 25.12
N TYR A 57 -35.36 0.28 25.03
CA TYR A 57 -36.26 -0.70 25.63
C TYR A 57 -36.32 -0.56 27.16
N ALA A 58 -35.17 -0.44 27.82
CA ALA A 58 -35.09 -0.21 29.26
C ALA A 58 -35.80 1.10 29.66
N PHE A 59 -35.60 2.18 28.89
CA PHE A 59 -36.29 3.46 29.11
C PHE A 59 -37.82 3.33 28.98
N LEU A 60 -38.31 2.61 27.97
CA LEU A 60 -39.75 2.45 27.72
C LEU A 60 -40.44 1.53 28.74
N VAL A 61 -39.79 0.42 29.13
CA VAL A 61 -40.40 -0.66 29.92
C VAL A 61 -40.15 -0.53 31.42
N GLN A 62 -38.96 -0.06 31.84
CA GLN A 62 -38.56 -0.09 33.26
C GLN A 62 -38.89 1.19 34.04
N LEU A 63 -39.11 2.32 33.36
CA LEU A 63 -39.49 3.56 34.05
C LEU A 63 -41.01 3.59 34.28
N PRO A 64 -41.52 3.84 35.50
CA PRO A 64 -42.96 3.97 35.72
C PRO A 64 -43.56 5.23 35.06
N PRO A 65 -44.82 5.19 34.56
CA PRO A 65 -45.51 6.37 34.02
C PRO A 65 -45.66 7.54 35.01
N SER A 66 -45.61 7.25 36.32
CA SER A 66 -45.79 8.21 37.41
C SER A 66 -44.66 9.25 37.55
N VAL A 67 -43.54 9.10 36.85
CA VAL A 67 -42.38 10.01 36.92
C VAL A 67 -42.24 10.86 35.64
N HIS A 68 -43.33 11.47 35.19
CA HIS A 68 -43.45 12.07 33.85
C HIS A 68 -42.37 13.13 33.53
N ASN A 69 -42.09 14.05 34.46
CA ASN A 69 -41.05 15.08 34.27
C ASN A 69 -39.62 14.50 34.23
N PHE A 70 -39.35 13.45 34.99
CA PHE A 70 -38.05 12.78 35.02
C PHE A 70 -37.83 11.92 33.76
N ARG A 71 -38.90 11.28 33.27
CA ARG A 71 -38.91 10.53 32.00
C ARG A 71 -38.57 11.43 30.82
N LEU A 72 -39.11 12.65 30.75
CA LEU A 72 -38.79 13.59 29.67
C LEU A 72 -37.30 13.97 29.69
N SER A 73 -36.75 14.34 30.84
CA SER A 73 -35.34 14.71 30.98
C SER A 73 -34.39 13.56 30.64
N ILE A 74 -34.66 12.34 31.13
CA ILE A 74 -33.85 11.15 30.77
C ILE A 74 -33.98 10.82 29.29
N GLY A 75 -35.18 10.90 28.72
CA GLY A 75 -35.41 10.66 27.30
C GLY A 75 -34.61 11.62 26.42
N LEU A 76 -34.56 12.90 26.79
CA LEU A 76 -33.74 13.90 26.09
C LEU A 76 -32.25 13.59 26.20
N VAL A 77 -31.75 13.19 27.38
CA VAL A 77 -30.35 12.77 27.56
C VAL A 77 -30.03 11.54 26.70
N LEU A 78 -30.92 10.55 26.66
CA LEU A 78 -30.77 9.35 25.84
C LEU A 78 -30.71 9.70 24.35
N ILE A 79 -31.65 10.51 23.86
CA ILE A 79 -31.69 10.96 22.46
C ILE A 79 -30.42 11.75 22.11
N ALA A 80 -30.00 12.67 22.99
CA ALA A 80 -28.77 13.44 22.79
C ALA A 80 -27.53 12.52 22.74
N GLY A 81 -27.46 11.50 23.61
CA GLY A 81 -26.39 10.51 23.61
C GLY A 81 -26.37 9.66 22.34
N ILE A 82 -27.53 9.20 21.87
CA ILE A 82 -27.65 8.48 20.59
C ILE A 82 -27.21 9.36 19.42
N LEU A 83 -27.68 10.61 19.37
CA LEU A 83 -27.32 11.55 18.30
C LEU A 83 -25.81 11.85 18.31
N LEU A 84 -25.23 12.09 19.49
CA LEU A 84 -23.79 12.31 19.64
C LEU A 84 -23.00 11.09 19.16
N THR A 85 -23.38 9.89 19.59
CA THR A 85 -22.68 8.65 19.21
C THR A 85 -22.85 8.31 17.72
N LEU A 86 -24.03 8.59 17.15
CA LEU A 86 -24.29 8.46 15.71
C LEU A 86 -23.38 9.38 14.89
N LEU A 87 -23.35 10.67 15.23
CA LEU A 87 -22.62 11.70 14.49
C LEU A 87 -21.09 11.60 14.69
N ARG A 88 -20.63 11.26 15.90
CA ARG A 88 -19.20 11.23 16.23
C ARG A 88 -18.52 9.89 15.95
N TYR A 89 -19.26 8.78 15.93
CA TYR A 89 -18.67 7.45 15.80
C TYR A 89 -19.26 6.63 14.67
N VAL A 90 -20.57 6.39 14.64
CA VAL A 90 -21.17 5.45 13.68
C VAL A 90 -21.05 5.93 12.24
N LEU A 91 -21.44 7.18 11.96
CA LEU A 91 -21.34 7.74 10.61
C LEU A 91 -19.88 7.87 10.14
N PRO A 92 -18.94 8.44 10.92
CA PRO A 92 -17.53 8.46 10.54
C PRO A 92 -16.96 7.06 10.27
N ALA A 93 -17.22 6.08 11.16
CA ALA A 93 -16.72 4.71 10.98
C ALA A 93 -17.28 4.06 9.71
N HIS A 94 -18.55 4.29 9.41
CA HIS A 94 -19.18 3.79 8.19
C HIS A 94 -18.59 4.45 6.94
N ASN A 95 -18.48 5.78 6.93
CA ASN A 95 -18.00 6.54 5.77
C ASN A 95 -16.51 6.27 5.50
N ASN A 96 -15.74 5.99 6.55
CA ASN A 96 -14.29 5.80 6.46
C ASN A 96 -13.86 4.34 6.20
N ARG A 97 -14.81 3.40 6.14
CA ARG A 97 -14.51 1.96 5.92
C ARG A 97 -13.71 1.68 4.65
N GLY A 98 -14.00 2.41 3.57
CA GLY A 98 -13.28 2.28 2.30
C GLY A 98 -11.83 2.71 2.44
N TYR A 99 -11.60 3.87 3.06
CA TYR A 99 -10.26 4.36 3.37
C TYR A 99 -9.47 3.40 4.26
N LEU A 100 -10.05 2.84 5.32
CA LEU A 100 -9.32 1.91 6.21
C LEU A 100 -8.85 0.64 5.45
N ARG A 101 -9.66 0.15 4.51
CA ARG A 101 -9.26 -0.95 3.63
C ARG A 101 -8.14 -0.55 2.69
N LEU A 102 -8.24 0.63 2.06
CA LEU A 102 -7.18 1.17 1.20
C LEU A 102 -5.89 1.40 1.98
N ARG A 103 -5.98 1.90 3.21
CA ARG A 103 -4.85 2.11 4.11
C ARG A 103 -4.15 0.79 4.40
N TRP A 104 -4.91 -0.26 4.75
CA TRP A 104 -4.33 -1.60 4.89
C TRP A 104 -3.62 -2.04 3.61
N LYS A 105 -4.26 -1.92 2.43
CA LYS A 105 -3.67 -2.36 1.16
C LYS A 105 -2.44 -1.56 0.77
N ALA A 106 -2.47 -0.24 0.93
CA ALA A 106 -1.37 0.67 0.63
C ALA A 106 -0.14 0.29 1.44
N TRP A 107 -0.28 0.06 2.75
CA TRP A 107 0.82 -0.24 3.65
C TRP A 107 1.30 -1.69 3.64
N SER A 108 0.44 -2.65 3.25
CA SER A 108 0.73 -4.09 3.45
C SER A 108 0.94 -4.94 2.20
N GLY A 109 0.70 -4.43 1.00
CA GLY A 109 0.92 -5.23 -0.22
C GLY A 109 2.41 -5.52 -0.52
N PRO A 110 2.72 -6.11 -1.69
CA PRO A 110 4.08 -6.49 -2.06
C PRO A 110 5.11 -5.38 -1.80
N SER A 111 6.29 -5.75 -1.33
CA SER A 111 7.33 -4.81 -0.94
C SER A 111 8.59 -5.03 -1.74
N ARG A 112 9.28 -3.93 -2.04
CA ARG A 112 10.59 -3.93 -2.68
C ARG A 112 11.67 -3.76 -1.64
N THR A 113 12.72 -4.53 -1.75
CA THR A 113 13.88 -4.43 -0.85
C THR A 113 15.16 -4.60 -1.65
N GLY A 114 16.19 -3.86 -1.25
CA GLY A 114 17.52 -4.00 -1.82
C GLY A 114 18.23 -5.20 -1.21
N ILE A 115 18.71 -6.11 -2.06
CA ILE A 115 19.48 -7.29 -1.66
C ILE A 115 20.91 -7.11 -2.12
N ARG A 116 21.88 -7.45 -1.25
CA ARG A 116 23.31 -7.40 -1.59
C ARG A 116 23.62 -8.42 -2.69
N ALA A 117 24.59 -8.09 -3.56
CA ALA A 117 24.96 -8.94 -4.70
C ALA A 117 25.30 -10.39 -4.30
N GLU A 118 26.01 -10.55 -3.19
CA GLU A 118 26.43 -11.85 -2.63
C GLU A 118 25.25 -12.75 -2.26
N LEU A 119 24.08 -12.18 -1.99
CA LEU A 119 22.90 -12.91 -1.54
C LEU A 119 21.97 -13.33 -2.69
N VAL A 120 22.24 -12.85 -3.90
CA VAL A 120 21.43 -13.12 -5.09
C VAL A 120 21.33 -14.60 -5.46
N PRO A 121 22.40 -15.42 -5.36
CA PRO A 121 22.33 -16.86 -5.66
C PRO A 121 21.36 -17.65 -4.79
N TYR A 122 21.02 -17.12 -3.61
CA TYR A 122 20.10 -17.75 -2.67
C TYR A 122 18.62 -17.38 -2.94
N ILE A 123 18.34 -16.47 -3.87
CA ILE A 123 16.97 -16.08 -4.19
C ILE A 123 16.39 -17.12 -5.14
N GLY A 124 15.33 -17.78 -4.69
CA GLY A 124 14.61 -18.79 -5.46
C GLY A 124 13.12 -18.51 -5.57
N ASP A 125 12.37 -19.56 -5.88
CA ASP A 125 10.92 -19.54 -5.89
C ASP A 125 10.33 -19.74 -4.48
N ARG A 126 9.01 -19.93 -4.40
CA ARG A 126 8.32 -20.16 -3.14
C ARG A 126 8.84 -21.39 -2.39
N GLU A 127 9.11 -22.50 -3.08
CA GLU A 127 9.55 -23.75 -2.44
C GLU A 127 10.96 -23.57 -1.87
N ASP A 128 11.83 -22.89 -2.63
CA ASP A 128 13.15 -22.47 -2.18
C ASP A 128 13.05 -21.61 -0.91
N TRP A 129 12.18 -20.61 -0.86
CA TRP A 129 12.00 -19.75 0.33
C TRP A 129 11.49 -20.52 1.55
N GLU A 130 10.51 -21.42 1.37
CA GLU A 130 9.98 -22.27 2.45
C GLU A 130 11.06 -23.21 3.00
N HIS A 131 11.89 -23.77 2.11
CA HIS A 131 13.02 -24.61 2.49
C HIS A 131 14.08 -23.83 3.26
N LEU A 132 14.43 -22.62 2.79
CA LEU A 132 15.39 -21.74 3.44
C LEU A 132 14.95 -21.32 4.85
N GLU A 133 13.67 -20.96 5.03
CA GLU A 133 13.16 -20.62 6.36
C GLU A 133 13.29 -21.82 7.32
N ALA A 134 12.97 -23.03 6.86
CA ALA A 134 13.10 -24.25 7.66
C ALA A 134 14.56 -24.58 8.01
N LEU A 135 15.50 -24.40 7.07
CA LEU A 135 16.93 -24.59 7.31
C LEU A 135 17.45 -23.62 8.37
N VAL A 136 17.17 -22.33 8.21
CA VAL A 136 17.63 -21.30 9.15
C VAL A 136 17.00 -21.51 10.53
N ALA A 137 15.72 -21.88 10.61
CA ALA A 137 15.05 -22.15 11.87
C ALA A 137 15.69 -23.32 12.64
N ARG A 138 16.13 -24.37 11.93
CA ARG A 138 16.86 -25.51 12.53
C ARG A 138 18.27 -25.11 12.98
N ALA A 139 18.97 -24.32 12.18
CA ALA A 139 20.37 -23.96 12.45
C ALA A 139 20.54 -22.96 13.59
N GLN A 140 19.63 -21.99 13.73
CA GLN A 140 19.77 -20.88 14.69
C GLN A 140 18.84 -20.99 15.91
N GLY A 141 17.99 -22.03 15.99
CA GLY A 141 17.10 -22.31 17.11
C GLY A 141 15.91 -21.36 17.25
N THR A 142 16.08 -20.07 16.95
CA THR A 142 15.00 -19.10 16.76
C THR A 142 15.46 -18.00 15.81
N ILE A 143 14.88 -17.91 14.61
CA ILE A 143 15.00 -16.67 13.82
C ILE A 143 14.35 -15.59 14.67
N THR A 144 15.08 -14.51 14.97
CA THR A 144 14.53 -13.31 15.60
C THR A 144 13.53 -12.73 14.61
N MET A 145 12.30 -13.23 14.68
CA MET A 145 11.22 -12.76 13.85
C MET A 145 11.09 -11.28 14.19
N TYR A 146 11.11 -10.43 13.16
CA TYR A 146 10.55 -9.09 13.26
C TYR A 146 9.20 -9.24 14.00
N PRO A 147 8.74 -8.29 14.84
CA PRO A 147 7.47 -8.37 15.56
C PRO A 147 6.29 -8.42 14.59
N VAL A 148 6.15 -9.54 13.90
CA VAL A 148 5.16 -9.94 12.92
C VAL A 148 4.46 -11.07 13.62
N GLU A 149 3.59 -10.63 14.52
CA GLU A 149 2.35 -11.25 14.96
C GLU A 149 2.18 -12.73 14.56
N ARG A 150 2.49 -13.62 15.51
CA ARG A 150 2.22 -15.07 15.45
C ARG A 150 0.73 -15.43 15.24
N PHE A 151 -0.16 -14.44 15.30
CA PHE A 151 -1.61 -14.58 15.24
C PHE A 151 -2.16 -14.82 13.83
N SER A 152 -1.32 -14.81 12.78
CA SER A 152 -1.75 -15.15 11.42
C SER A 152 -1.94 -16.65 11.17
N ARG A 153 -1.51 -17.52 12.11
CA ARG A 153 -1.57 -18.99 12.01
C ARG A 153 -2.98 -19.60 12.11
N PHE A 154 -4.03 -18.79 12.30
CA PHE A 154 -5.41 -19.28 12.45
C PHE A 154 -6.15 -19.55 11.12
N SER A 155 -5.46 -19.65 9.98
CA SER A 155 -6.07 -20.17 8.75
C SER A 155 -6.00 -21.70 8.72
N PHE A 156 -7.15 -22.35 8.89
CA PHE A 156 -7.30 -23.78 8.65
C PHE A 156 -7.23 -24.05 7.13
N GLY A 157 -6.28 -24.91 6.69
CA GLY A 157 -6.28 -25.50 5.35
C GLY A 157 -5.47 -24.77 4.26
N THR A 158 -4.84 -23.63 4.54
CA THR A 158 -3.89 -22.99 3.61
C THR A 158 -2.45 -23.30 4.01
N PRO A 159 -1.50 -23.41 3.07
CA PRO A 159 -0.07 -23.50 3.41
C PRO A 159 0.33 -22.35 4.34
N GLN A 160 1.13 -22.64 5.36
CA GLN A 160 1.58 -21.63 6.31
C GLN A 160 2.43 -20.59 5.56
N PRO A 161 2.10 -19.29 5.63
CA PRO A 161 2.90 -18.26 4.99
C PRO A 161 4.24 -18.09 5.71
N ILE A 162 5.27 -17.73 4.95
CA ILE A 162 6.61 -17.41 5.47
C ILE A 162 6.51 -16.14 6.32
N LEU A 163 6.89 -16.24 7.59
CA LEU A 163 6.76 -15.15 8.56
C LEU A 163 8.00 -14.26 8.58
N SER A 164 9.15 -14.86 8.26
CA SER A 164 10.45 -14.21 8.31
C SER A 164 10.64 -13.19 7.19
N ASP A 165 11.45 -12.16 7.46
CA ASP A 165 11.84 -11.20 6.43
C ASP A 165 12.83 -11.84 5.45
N PRO A 166 12.69 -11.64 4.12
CA PRO A 166 13.62 -12.23 3.15
C PRO A 166 15.07 -11.82 3.42
N THR A 167 15.33 -10.57 3.84
CA THR A 167 16.69 -10.15 4.18
C THR A 167 17.23 -10.87 5.41
N THR A 168 16.38 -11.17 6.39
CA THR A 168 16.78 -11.93 7.58
C THR A 168 17.09 -13.38 7.23
N ILE A 169 16.25 -14.04 6.41
CA ILE A 169 16.50 -15.41 5.93
C ILE A 169 17.84 -15.46 5.19
N LEU A 170 18.05 -14.54 4.24
CA LEU A 170 19.26 -14.51 3.42
C LEU A 170 20.53 -14.21 4.23
N MET A 171 20.48 -13.25 5.17
CA MET A 171 21.62 -12.93 6.02
C MET A 171 21.97 -14.09 6.96
N ALA A 172 20.95 -14.74 7.52
CA ALA A 172 21.14 -15.88 8.39
C ALA A 172 21.73 -17.07 7.62
N LEU A 173 21.24 -17.35 6.41
CA LEU A 173 21.81 -18.37 5.54
C LEU A 173 23.27 -18.08 5.21
N ALA A 174 23.60 -16.84 4.78
CA ALA A 174 24.97 -16.47 4.48
C ALA A 174 25.92 -16.66 5.68
N SER A 175 25.41 -16.45 6.91
CA SER A 175 26.19 -16.73 8.13
C SER A 175 26.38 -18.23 8.38
N THR A 176 25.42 -19.07 8.00
CA THR A 176 25.50 -20.53 8.13
C THR A 176 26.40 -21.14 7.05
N ASP A 177 26.31 -20.65 5.82
CA ASP A 177 27.13 -21.13 4.70
C ASP A 177 28.59 -20.73 4.82
N ASN A 178 28.91 -19.59 5.41
CA ASN A 178 30.31 -19.28 5.76
C ASN A 178 30.95 -20.31 6.72
N ASN A 179 30.14 -21.09 7.44
CA ASN A 179 30.60 -22.15 8.33
C ASN A 179 30.58 -23.54 7.69
N ASN A 180 29.87 -23.72 6.57
CA ASN A 180 29.69 -25.01 5.88
C ASN A 180 30.32 -24.98 4.49
N HIS A 181 31.14 -25.98 4.14
CA HIS A 181 31.90 -26.00 2.88
C HIS A 181 31.05 -26.20 1.60
N ASN A 182 29.72 -26.26 1.72
CA ASN A 182 28.79 -26.35 0.59
C ASN A 182 27.76 -25.23 0.70
N PRO A 183 27.88 -24.14 -0.09
CA PRO A 183 26.89 -23.08 -0.10
C PRO A 183 25.56 -23.62 -0.66
N TRP A 184 24.45 -23.25 -0.02
CA TRP A 184 23.14 -23.52 -0.55
C TRP A 184 22.93 -22.69 -1.82
N ILE A 185 22.30 -23.26 -2.83
CA ILE A 185 21.96 -22.56 -4.08
C ILE A 185 20.50 -22.86 -4.37
N ALA A 186 19.75 -21.85 -4.81
CA ALA A 186 18.36 -22.03 -5.21
C ALA A 186 18.23 -23.15 -6.24
N GLN A 187 17.32 -24.09 -5.99
CA GLN A 187 17.06 -25.19 -6.90
C GLN A 187 16.26 -24.70 -8.11
N GLY A 188 15.40 -23.69 -7.89
CA GLY A 188 14.73 -22.97 -8.95
C GLY A 188 15.72 -22.26 -9.87
N LYS A 189 15.58 -22.48 -11.18
CA LYS A 189 16.37 -21.75 -12.19
C LYS A 189 15.97 -20.28 -12.31
N THR A 190 14.83 -19.91 -11.75
CA THR A 190 14.26 -18.56 -11.85
C THR A 190 14.39 -17.84 -10.52
N GLN A 191 15.17 -16.76 -10.50
CA GLN A 191 15.23 -15.84 -9.37
C GLN A 191 13.97 -14.96 -9.35
N GLN A 192 12.86 -15.54 -8.89
CA GLN A 192 11.55 -14.89 -8.92
C GLN A 192 11.56 -13.61 -8.09
N GLY A 193 10.95 -12.54 -8.60
CA GLY A 193 10.86 -11.27 -7.90
C GLY A 193 12.03 -10.31 -8.13
N ILE A 194 13.12 -10.74 -8.77
CA ILE A 194 14.28 -9.86 -9.02
C ILE A 194 14.08 -9.02 -10.28
N PHE A 195 14.29 -7.71 -10.15
CA PHE A 195 14.37 -6.81 -11.30
C PHE A 195 15.75 -6.90 -11.99
N GLN A 196 15.75 -6.98 -13.30
CA GLN A 196 16.91 -6.90 -14.20
C GLN A 196 17.32 -5.44 -14.49
N PRO A 197 18.60 -5.18 -14.77
CA PRO A 197 19.70 -6.13 -14.89
C PRO A 197 20.32 -6.46 -13.53
N ILE A 198 20.80 -7.70 -13.37
CA ILE A 198 21.63 -8.08 -12.23
C ILE A 198 23.09 -7.73 -12.55
N ILE A 199 23.58 -6.63 -11.98
CA ILE A 199 24.97 -6.16 -12.19
C ILE A 199 25.88 -6.78 -11.11
N PRO A 200 26.98 -7.47 -11.49
CA PRO A 200 27.92 -8.05 -10.53
C PRO A 200 28.43 -7.02 -9.50
N GLY A 201 28.43 -7.40 -8.23
CA GLY A 201 28.90 -6.57 -7.12
C GLY A 201 27.96 -5.42 -6.73
N LYS A 202 26.82 -5.23 -7.40
CA LYS A 202 25.83 -4.21 -7.04
C LYS A 202 24.58 -4.82 -6.38
N PRO A 203 23.91 -4.09 -5.48
CA PRO A 203 22.63 -4.53 -4.93
C PRO A 203 21.57 -4.68 -6.03
N VAL A 204 20.66 -5.64 -5.85
CA VAL A 204 19.50 -5.86 -6.73
C VAL A 204 18.19 -5.54 -6.00
N SER A 205 17.16 -5.18 -6.76
CA SER A 205 15.83 -4.94 -6.19
C SER A 205 15.03 -6.24 -6.24
N LEU A 206 14.61 -6.73 -5.07
CA LEU A 206 13.71 -7.86 -4.92
C LEU A 206 12.31 -7.35 -4.61
N LEU A 207 11.33 -7.67 -5.44
CA LEU A 207 9.90 -7.60 -5.11
C LEU A 207 9.51 -8.90 -4.41
N TRP A 208 8.96 -8.80 -3.21
CA TRP A 208 8.50 -9.96 -2.44
C TRP A 208 7.13 -9.73 -1.83
N GLY A 209 6.38 -10.81 -1.60
CA GLY A 209 5.05 -10.77 -1.01
C GLY A 209 4.36 -12.13 -1.05
N GLU A 210 3.03 -12.12 -1.00
CA GLU A 210 2.19 -13.33 -0.97
C GLU A 210 2.43 -14.25 -2.17
N PHE A 211 2.76 -13.69 -3.33
CA PHE A 211 3.05 -14.45 -4.55
C PHE A 211 4.34 -15.29 -4.46
N ASN A 212 5.29 -14.94 -3.59
CA ASN A 212 6.45 -15.79 -3.27
C ASN A 212 6.26 -16.59 -1.97
N GLY A 213 5.05 -16.61 -1.39
CA GLY A 213 4.76 -17.34 -0.15
C GLY A 213 4.93 -16.54 1.16
N PHE A 214 5.39 -15.29 1.10
CA PHE A 214 5.54 -14.46 2.30
C PHE A 214 4.20 -13.94 2.83
N GLN A 215 4.08 -13.85 4.15
CA GLN A 215 2.92 -13.23 4.77
C GLN A 215 2.81 -11.75 4.39
N ARG A 216 1.60 -11.34 4.01
CA ARG A 216 1.22 -9.92 3.95
C ARG A 216 1.49 -9.23 5.29
N ARG A 217 2.27 -8.15 5.26
CA ARG A 217 2.66 -7.39 6.46
C ARG A 217 2.90 -5.92 6.13
N CYS A 218 2.72 -5.06 7.12
CA CYS A 218 2.96 -3.64 6.98
C CYS A 218 4.43 -3.36 6.63
N SER A 219 4.68 -2.47 5.67
CA SER A 219 6.02 -1.99 5.34
C SER A 219 6.69 -1.36 6.57
N ARG A 220 7.98 -1.66 6.75
CA ARG A 220 8.82 -1.04 7.79
C ARG A 220 8.91 0.47 7.68
N GLY A 221 8.65 1.03 6.49
CA GLY A 221 8.59 2.47 6.28
C GLY A 221 7.51 3.16 7.13
N ILE A 222 6.55 2.43 7.70
CA ILE A 222 5.53 3.01 8.60
C ILE A 222 6.15 3.66 9.84
N ILE A 223 7.32 3.18 10.28
CA ILE A 223 8.04 3.73 11.44
C ILE A 223 8.50 5.18 11.18
N SER A 224 8.74 5.52 9.92
CA SER A 224 9.10 6.89 9.51
C SER A 224 7.91 7.79 9.19
N ALA A 225 6.69 7.24 9.17
CA ALA A 225 5.48 8.02 8.91
C ALA A 225 5.02 8.72 10.19
N PRO A 226 4.64 10.01 10.14
CA PRO A 226 4.13 10.69 11.31
C PRO A 226 2.82 10.15 11.79
N LYS A 227 2.70 10.12 13.12
CA LYS A 227 1.56 9.57 13.83
C LYS A 227 0.23 10.16 13.36
N TYR A 228 0.20 11.44 13.00
CA TYR A 228 -1.04 12.09 12.52
C TYR A 228 -1.55 11.48 11.20
N LEU A 229 -0.67 11.04 10.29
CA LEU A 229 -1.07 10.32 9.07
C LEU A 229 -1.55 8.90 9.37
N LEU A 230 -1.08 8.32 10.47
CA LEU A 230 -1.45 6.98 10.91
C LEU A 230 -2.75 6.97 11.75
N SER A 231 -3.44 8.11 11.87
CA SER A 231 -4.78 8.14 12.44
C SER A 231 -5.79 7.43 11.52
N PRO A 232 -6.85 6.81 12.06
CA PRO A 232 -8.02 6.43 11.27
C PRO A 232 -8.61 7.60 10.49
N TYR A 233 -8.50 8.82 11.01
CA TYR A 233 -8.94 10.06 10.36
C TYR A 233 -7.75 11.02 10.28
N PRO A 234 -6.86 10.86 9.29
CA PRO A 234 -5.67 11.68 9.21
C PRO A 234 -6.05 13.09 8.75
N THR A 235 -5.66 14.09 9.54
CA THR A 235 -5.87 15.50 9.26
C THR A 235 -4.58 16.27 9.43
N LEU A 236 -4.31 17.20 8.54
CA LEU A 236 -3.23 18.17 8.70
C LEU A 236 -3.58 19.22 9.75
N ALA A 237 -2.60 20.02 10.16
CA ALA A 237 -2.75 21.03 11.22
C ALA A 237 -3.81 22.10 10.90
N ASP A 238 -4.08 22.34 9.62
CA ASP A 238 -5.10 23.25 9.10
C ASP A 238 -6.48 22.60 8.91
N GLY A 239 -6.65 21.35 9.34
CA GLY A 239 -7.91 20.60 9.19
C GLY A 239 -8.11 19.97 7.82
N VAL A 240 -7.11 20.05 6.92
CA VAL A 240 -7.17 19.43 5.60
C VAL A 240 -7.12 17.91 5.74
N ASP A 241 -7.97 17.23 4.97
CA ASP A 241 -7.99 15.77 4.86
C ASP A 241 -6.66 15.24 4.29
N ALA A 242 -5.98 14.40 5.08
CA ALA A 242 -4.68 13.84 4.75
C ALA A 242 -4.75 12.36 4.33
N ARG A 243 -5.93 11.82 4.01
CA ARG A 243 -6.11 10.42 3.60
C ARG A 243 -5.27 10.08 2.37
N GLY A 244 -5.29 10.90 1.33
CA GLY A 244 -4.48 10.71 0.14
C GLY A 244 -2.97 10.69 0.42
N LEU A 245 -2.48 11.56 1.32
CA LEU A 245 -1.10 11.56 1.80
C LEU A 245 -0.72 10.26 2.51
N CYS A 246 -1.58 9.76 3.40
CA CYS A 246 -1.33 8.50 4.10
C CYS A 246 -1.26 7.30 3.14
N LEU A 247 -2.17 7.24 2.16
CA LEU A 247 -2.17 6.18 1.15
C LEU A 247 -0.92 6.22 0.27
N ALA A 248 -0.57 7.42 -0.25
CA ALA A 248 0.64 7.62 -1.04
C ALA A 248 1.89 7.25 -0.24
N ALA A 249 1.98 7.65 1.03
CA ALA A 249 3.11 7.30 1.88
C ALA A 249 3.27 5.78 2.04
N GLY A 250 2.17 5.05 2.23
CA GLY A 250 2.19 3.59 2.31
C GLY A 250 2.66 2.93 1.03
N ILE A 251 2.15 3.37 -0.13
CA ILE A 251 2.53 2.87 -1.46
C ILE A 251 4.01 3.13 -1.75
N LEU A 252 4.50 4.33 -1.48
CA LEU A 252 5.88 4.71 -1.75
C LEU A 252 6.86 4.06 -0.78
N ALA A 253 6.48 3.88 0.48
CA ALA A 253 7.30 3.20 1.49
C ALA A 253 7.69 1.76 1.10
N ARG A 254 6.86 1.09 0.29
CA ARG A 254 7.08 -0.29 -0.20
C ARG A 254 7.60 -0.34 -1.64
N ASN A 255 7.50 0.74 -2.41
CA ASN A 255 7.90 0.76 -3.83
C ASN A 255 9.16 1.61 -4.12
N LYS A 256 9.76 2.25 -3.12
CA LYS A 256 10.88 3.22 -3.24
C LYS A 256 12.06 2.82 -4.15
N GLY A 257 12.28 1.53 -4.44
CA GLY A 257 13.34 1.07 -5.34
C GLY A 257 14.76 1.35 -4.81
N LEU A 258 15.78 1.01 -5.60
CA LEU A 258 17.19 1.20 -5.21
C LEU A 258 17.72 2.61 -5.46
N ASN A 259 17.22 3.28 -6.49
CA ASN A 259 17.68 4.60 -6.91
C ASN A 259 16.48 5.54 -7.13
N PRO A 260 15.80 6.02 -6.08
CA PRO A 260 14.64 6.90 -6.23
C PRO A 260 14.99 8.28 -6.83
N ALA A 261 16.26 8.70 -6.79
CA ALA A 261 16.68 10.00 -7.29
C ALA A 261 16.78 10.07 -8.84
N SER A 262 16.86 8.93 -9.52
CA SER A 262 16.98 8.88 -10.99
C SER A 262 15.64 8.90 -11.73
N ILE A 263 14.53 8.83 -11.01
CA ILE A 263 13.19 8.76 -11.61
C ILE A 263 12.85 10.05 -12.36
N ILE A 264 12.02 9.94 -13.39
CA ILE A 264 11.56 11.08 -14.19
C ILE A 264 10.16 11.49 -13.74
N CYS A 265 9.97 12.78 -13.45
CA CYS A 265 8.66 13.37 -13.18
C CYS A 265 8.72 14.90 -13.37
N ASN A 266 8.37 15.36 -14.56
CA ASN A 266 8.39 16.76 -14.96
C ASN A 266 7.13 17.55 -14.57
N LEU A 267 6.34 17.02 -13.62
CA LEU A 267 5.21 17.70 -12.99
C LEU A 267 5.67 18.75 -11.97
N HIS A 268 6.47 19.71 -12.43
CA HIS A 268 6.88 20.92 -11.73
C HIS A 268 6.59 22.18 -12.56
N ASP A 269 6.46 22.04 -13.88
CA ASP A 269 5.93 23.09 -14.75
C ASP A 269 4.41 23.17 -14.64
N LYS A 270 3.88 24.37 -14.45
CA LYS A 270 2.44 24.65 -14.38
C LYS A 270 1.72 24.19 -15.65
N GLY A 271 2.30 24.40 -16.84
CA GLY A 271 1.68 24.01 -18.10
C GLY A 271 1.49 22.49 -18.20
N MET A 272 2.51 21.73 -17.78
CA MET A 272 2.46 20.27 -17.76
C MET A 272 1.49 19.73 -16.70
N ILE A 273 1.45 20.36 -15.53
CA ILE A 273 0.46 20.04 -14.49
C ILE A 273 -0.97 20.22 -15.01
N ASP A 274 -1.25 21.33 -15.70
CA ASP A 274 -2.58 21.60 -16.25
C ASP A 274 -3.00 20.53 -17.28
N ILE A 275 -2.08 20.11 -18.15
CA ILE A 275 -2.31 19.00 -19.11
C ILE A 275 -2.57 17.70 -18.33
N PHE A 276 -1.72 17.37 -17.36
CA PHE A 276 -1.85 16.16 -16.57
C PHE A 276 -3.22 16.08 -15.86
N GLU A 277 -3.69 17.19 -15.29
CA GLU A 277 -5.00 17.24 -14.66
C GLU A 277 -6.15 17.06 -15.66
N GLN A 278 -6.13 17.80 -16.77
CA GLN A 278 -7.23 17.82 -17.74
C GLN A 278 -7.41 16.49 -18.48
N GLN A 279 -6.32 15.74 -18.64
CA GLN A 279 -6.32 14.47 -19.37
C GLN A 279 -6.67 13.28 -18.47
N SER A 280 -6.67 13.46 -17.15
CA SER A 280 -7.14 12.44 -16.21
C SER A 280 -8.63 12.12 -16.41
N VAL A 281 -9.04 10.87 -16.15
CA VAL A 281 -10.47 10.51 -16.13
C VAL A 281 -11.22 11.09 -14.92
N PHE A 282 -10.48 11.59 -13.92
CA PHE A 282 -11.05 12.23 -12.73
C PHE A 282 -11.14 13.75 -12.86
N TRP A 283 -10.97 14.31 -14.06
CA TRP A 283 -11.22 15.73 -14.29
C TRP A 283 -12.71 16.06 -14.11
N PRO A 284 -13.08 17.15 -13.40
CA PRO A 284 -12.21 18.11 -12.72
C PRO A 284 -11.59 17.55 -11.42
N ARG A 285 -10.32 17.89 -11.16
CA ARG A 285 -9.55 17.43 -9.98
C ARG A 285 -9.64 18.44 -8.81
N PRO A 286 -10.56 18.29 -7.84
CA PRO A 286 -10.71 19.24 -6.73
C PRO A 286 -9.48 19.30 -5.81
N ALA A 287 -8.78 18.18 -5.61
CA ALA A 287 -7.63 18.13 -4.72
C ALA A 287 -6.47 19.01 -5.19
N LYS A 288 -6.44 19.47 -6.44
CA LYS A 288 -5.38 20.36 -6.95
C LYS A 288 -5.15 21.62 -6.10
N THR A 289 -6.20 22.10 -5.43
CA THR A 289 -6.13 23.24 -4.51
C THR A 289 -5.23 22.97 -3.30
N LEU A 290 -5.02 21.70 -2.96
CA LEU A 290 -4.18 21.21 -1.87
C LEU A 290 -2.71 21.01 -2.27
N ARG A 291 -2.35 21.20 -3.55
CA ARG A 291 -1.01 20.87 -4.07
C ARG A 291 0.12 21.53 -3.29
N SER A 292 0.00 22.81 -2.95
CA SER A 292 1.03 23.54 -2.20
C SER A 292 1.24 22.94 -0.80
N ILE A 293 0.14 22.58 -0.14
CA ILE A 293 0.12 21.95 1.19
C ILE A 293 0.74 20.55 1.11
N PHE A 294 0.29 19.71 0.18
CA PHE A 294 0.79 18.35 0.02
C PHE A 294 2.27 18.34 -0.39
N THR A 295 2.69 19.27 -1.25
CA THR A 295 4.12 19.43 -1.62
C THR A 295 4.98 19.74 -0.40
N ARG A 296 4.51 20.60 0.51
CA ARG A 296 5.23 20.93 1.74
C ARG A 296 5.42 19.69 2.62
N GLU A 297 4.35 18.91 2.83
CA GLU A 297 4.41 17.67 3.61
C GLU A 297 5.33 16.64 2.93
N CYS A 298 5.19 16.42 1.62
CA CYS A 298 6.04 15.50 0.86
C CYS A 298 7.52 15.90 0.88
N LYS A 299 7.84 17.21 0.84
CA LYS A 299 9.23 17.69 1.01
C LYS A 299 9.79 17.34 2.38
N HIS A 300 8.99 17.49 3.44
CA HIS A 300 9.39 17.12 4.79
C HIS A 300 9.74 15.62 4.87
N TYR A 301 8.99 14.75 4.19
CA TYR A 301 9.24 13.30 4.20
C TYR A 301 10.34 12.82 3.26
N TYR A 302 10.41 13.39 2.07
CA TYR A 302 11.11 12.79 0.94
C TYR A 302 12.18 13.70 0.32
N SER A 303 12.51 14.85 0.93
CA SER A 303 13.55 15.75 0.42
C SER A 303 14.88 15.04 0.12
N GLY A 304 15.28 14.06 0.94
CA GLY A 304 16.50 13.27 0.71
C GLY A 304 16.44 12.31 -0.48
N LEU A 305 15.31 12.19 -1.18
CA LEU A 305 15.10 11.28 -2.32
C LEU A 305 15.07 11.99 -3.67
N GLY A 306 15.19 13.33 -3.67
CA GLY A 306 15.19 14.16 -4.87
C GLY A 306 13.84 14.81 -5.18
N ASN A 307 13.89 15.93 -5.90
CA ASN A 307 12.70 16.74 -6.22
C ASN A 307 11.69 15.99 -7.08
N MET A 308 12.15 15.13 -7.99
CA MET A 308 11.27 14.30 -8.82
C MET A 308 10.46 13.32 -7.98
N PHE A 309 11.08 12.72 -6.95
CA PHE A 309 10.37 11.85 -6.01
C PHE A 309 9.34 12.61 -5.19
N VAL A 310 9.65 13.83 -4.77
CA VAL A 310 8.68 14.71 -4.09
C VAL A 310 7.49 15.03 -5.02
N SER A 311 7.74 15.36 -6.29
CA SER A 311 6.68 15.64 -7.28
C SER A 311 5.77 14.42 -7.48
N VAL A 312 6.35 13.22 -7.65
CA VAL A 312 5.59 11.96 -7.72
C VAL A 312 4.75 11.74 -6.46
N ALA A 313 5.34 11.94 -5.28
CA ALA A 313 4.65 11.74 -4.01
C ALA A 313 3.46 12.69 -3.85
N THR A 314 3.66 13.96 -4.20
CA THR A 314 2.59 14.97 -4.21
C THR A 314 1.47 14.56 -5.16
N GLU A 315 1.78 14.25 -6.42
CA GLU A 315 0.74 13.98 -7.43
C GLU A 315 0.01 12.67 -7.19
N LEU A 316 0.70 11.64 -6.67
CA LEU A 316 0.07 10.42 -6.20
C LEU A 316 -0.91 10.70 -5.05
N ALA A 317 -0.51 11.51 -4.05
CA ALA A 317 -1.37 11.85 -2.92
C ALA A 317 -2.60 12.65 -3.35
N LEU A 318 -2.43 13.58 -4.29
CA LEU A 318 -3.54 14.36 -4.85
C LEU A 318 -4.48 13.43 -5.64
N LEU A 319 -3.95 12.53 -6.47
CA LEU A 319 -4.77 11.58 -7.23
C LEU A 319 -5.58 10.68 -6.30
N LEU A 320 -4.95 10.12 -5.27
CA LEU A 320 -5.63 9.26 -4.29
C LEU A 320 -6.67 10.00 -3.45
N THR A 321 -6.61 11.33 -3.39
CA THR A 321 -7.68 12.16 -2.80
C THR A 321 -8.88 12.29 -3.74
N ASP A 322 -8.65 12.36 -5.06
CA ASP A 322 -9.70 12.50 -6.08
C ASP A 322 -10.33 11.16 -6.49
N VAL A 323 -9.57 10.05 -6.41
CA VAL A 323 -9.99 8.72 -6.89
C VAL A 323 -11.02 8.09 -5.94
N PRO A 324 -12.18 7.61 -6.46
CA PRO A 324 -13.13 6.83 -5.66
C PRO A 324 -12.50 5.58 -5.04
N ALA A 325 -12.91 5.24 -3.81
CA ALA A 325 -12.23 4.20 -3.04
C ALA A 325 -12.23 2.82 -3.72
N GLU A 326 -13.31 2.45 -4.39
CA GLU A 326 -13.44 1.21 -5.18
C GLU A 326 -12.47 1.13 -6.38
N ILE A 327 -12.20 2.26 -7.04
CA ILE A 327 -11.27 2.35 -8.16
C ILE A 327 -9.83 2.20 -7.67
N ALA A 328 -9.46 2.91 -6.60
CA ALA A 328 -8.16 2.74 -5.95
C ALA A 328 -7.97 1.32 -5.41
N GLU A 329 -9.06 0.69 -4.93
CA GLU A 329 -9.03 -0.67 -4.41
C GLU A 329 -8.75 -1.69 -5.51
N ASP A 330 -9.41 -1.58 -6.66
CA ASP A 330 -9.16 -2.44 -7.83
C ASP A 330 -7.74 -2.21 -8.39
N TRP A 331 -7.27 -0.96 -8.46
CA TRP A 331 -5.92 -0.62 -8.89
C TRP A 331 -4.84 -1.27 -8.01
N LEU A 332 -4.98 -1.19 -6.67
CA LEU A 332 -4.06 -1.84 -5.71
C LEU A 332 -4.17 -3.37 -5.73
N ASN A 333 -5.35 -3.93 -6.01
CA ASN A 333 -5.53 -5.38 -6.14
C ASN A 333 -4.84 -5.93 -7.39
N ALA A 334 -4.74 -5.11 -8.44
CA ALA A 334 -4.02 -5.44 -9.66
C ALA A 334 -2.51 -5.14 -9.58
N HIS A 335 -2.01 -4.72 -8.42
CA HIS A 335 -0.60 -4.40 -8.16
C HIS A 335 -0.03 -3.32 -9.11
N LEU A 336 -0.90 -2.44 -9.62
CA LEU A 336 -0.54 -1.42 -10.60
C LEU A 336 0.25 -0.26 -9.99
N GLU A 337 0.52 -0.28 -8.68
CA GLU A 337 1.47 0.61 -8.02
C GLU A 337 2.93 0.24 -8.29
N HIS A 338 3.24 -1.03 -8.55
CA HIS A 338 4.61 -1.51 -8.73
C HIS A 338 5.06 -1.48 -10.18
N GLN A 339 6.36 -1.33 -10.40
CA GLN A 339 6.96 -1.55 -11.72
C GLN A 339 6.60 -2.95 -12.23
N ASP A 340 6.27 -3.04 -13.52
CA ASP A 340 5.96 -4.32 -14.17
C ASP A 340 7.21 -5.22 -14.22
N LEU A 341 7.28 -6.15 -13.27
CA LEU A 341 8.38 -7.10 -13.13
C LEU A 341 8.44 -8.06 -14.32
N GLU A 342 7.28 -8.45 -14.87
CA GLU A 342 7.20 -9.35 -16.02
C GLU A 342 7.80 -8.67 -17.26
N LEU A 343 7.42 -7.42 -17.51
CA LEU A 343 7.98 -6.64 -18.60
C LEU A 343 9.49 -6.43 -18.43
N ASN A 344 9.96 -6.09 -17.23
CA ASN A 344 11.39 -5.88 -16.98
C ASN A 344 12.21 -7.16 -17.24
N ASN A 345 11.70 -8.33 -16.86
CA ASN A 345 12.33 -9.61 -17.18
C ASN A 345 12.25 -9.94 -18.68
N THR A 346 11.10 -9.70 -19.31
CA THR A 346 10.91 -9.93 -20.76
C THR A 346 11.86 -9.07 -21.59
N ALA A 347 11.99 -7.78 -21.25
CA ALA A 347 12.92 -6.87 -21.89
C ALA A 347 14.35 -7.41 -21.83
N TYR A 348 14.79 -7.89 -20.66
CA TYR A 348 16.10 -8.50 -20.50
C TYR A 348 16.27 -9.77 -21.35
N THR A 349 15.27 -10.66 -21.36
CA THR A 349 15.27 -11.87 -22.22
C THR A 349 15.36 -11.53 -23.71
N PHE A 350 14.77 -10.41 -24.13
CA PHE A 350 14.86 -9.91 -25.51
C PHE A 350 16.14 -9.12 -25.81
N GLY A 351 17.11 -9.13 -24.89
CA GLY A 351 18.43 -8.55 -25.09
C GLY A 351 18.53 -7.07 -24.74
N ALA A 352 17.62 -6.53 -23.92
CA ALA A 352 17.74 -5.17 -23.41
C ALA A 352 19.06 -4.98 -22.67
N ARG A 353 19.78 -3.93 -23.05
CA ARG A 353 21.04 -3.55 -22.41
C ARG A 353 20.76 -2.96 -21.02
N PRO A 354 21.73 -3.02 -20.08
CA PRO A 354 21.57 -2.45 -18.75
C PRO A 354 21.08 -0.99 -18.74
N GLN A 355 21.54 -0.17 -19.67
CA GLN A 355 21.12 1.23 -19.80
C GLN A 355 19.64 1.34 -20.22
N GLU A 356 19.15 0.44 -21.08
CA GLU A 356 17.75 0.45 -21.53
C GLU A 356 16.81 0.02 -20.39
N LEU A 357 17.21 -0.96 -19.59
CA LEU A 357 16.48 -1.37 -18.38
C LEU A 357 16.50 -0.28 -17.31
N GLU A 358 17.59 0.50 -17.22
CA GLU A 358 17.64 1.69 -16.37
C GLU A 358 16.61 2.74 -16.84
N LEU A 359 16.47 2.99 -18.14
CA LEU A 359 15.43 3.90 -18.65
C LEU A 359 14.02 3.42 -18.31
N LEU A 360 13.74 2.12 -18.44
CA LEU A 360 12.47 1.53 -18.01
C LEU A 360 12.22 1.76 -16.51
N TYR A 361 13.24 1.54 -15.67
CA TYR A 361 13.17 1.84 -14.23
C TYR A 361 12.90 3.32 -13.96
N ARG A 362 13.52 4.24 -14.70
CA ARG A 362 13.33 5.69 -14.50
C ARG A 362 11.90 6.15 -14.82
N GLY A 363 11.23 5.49 -15.76
CA GLY A 363 9.84 5.75 -16.15
C GLY A 363 8.77 5.13 -15.25
N GLN A 364 9.12 4.18 -14.36
CA GLN A 364 8.14 3.39 -13.60
C GLN A 364 7.12 4.22 -12.79
N TYR A 365 7.51 5.38 -12.29
CA TYR A 365 6.63 6.23 -11.48
C TYR A 365 5.69 7.06 -12.38
N ALA A 366 6.13 7.42 -13.58
CA ALA A 366 5.25 7.99 -14.59
C ALA A 366 4.18 6.96 -14.99
N ALA A 367 4.58 5.71 -15.28
CA ALA A 367 3.63 4.63 -15.58
C ALA A 367 2.63 4.38 -14.43
N MET A 368 3.08 4.50 -13.18
CA MET A 368 2.21 4.42 -12.00
C MET A 368 1.18 5.56 -11.95
N LEU A 369 1.62 6.81 -12.16
CA LEU A 369 0.74 7.97 -12.14
C LEU A 369 -0.28 7.94 -13.29
N VAL A 370 0.16 7.56 -14.50
CA VAL A 370 -0.74 7.45 -15.67
C VAL A 370 -1.73 6.31 -15.49
N SER A 371 -1.28 5.13 -15.03
CA SER A 371 -2.18 3.99 -14.82
C SER A 371 -3.28 4.33 -13.84
N LEU A 372 -2.95 5.01 -12.73
CA LEU A 372 -3.96 5.49 -11.78
C LEU A 372 -4.85 6.55 -12.41
N SER A 373 -4.27 7.55 -13.08
CA SER A 373 -4.99 8.70 -13.68
C SER A 373 -6.01 8.33 -14.75
N LEU A 374 -5.87 7.15 -15.36
CA LEU A 374 -6.79 6.59 -16.35
C LEU A 374 -7.55 5.35 -15.85
N HIS A 375 -7.33 4.92 -14.61
CA HIS A 375 -7.86 3.65 -14.10
C HIS A 375 -9.38 3.64 -14.11
N ARG A 376 -9.94 2.51 -14.55
CA ARG A 376 -11.35 2.15 -14.40
C ARG A 376 -11.41 0.71 -13.95
N ILE A 377 -12.46 0.36 -13.21
CA ILE A 377 -12.62 -1.00 -12.67
C ILE A 377 -12.44 -2.03 -13.79
N GLY A 378 -11.53 -2.99 -13.59
CA GLY A 378 -11.23 -4.05 -14.54
C GLY A 378 -10.12 -3.74 -15.55
N ILE A 379 -9.66 -2.49 -15.67
CA ILE A 379 -8.51 -2.14 -16.50
C ILE A 379 -7.23 -2.48 -15.75
N ARG A 380 -6.58 -3.61 -16.05
CA ARG A 380 -5.40 -4.09 -15.32
C ARG A 380 -4.11 -3.99 -16.13
N ILE A 381 -3.84 -2.81 -16.67
CA ILE A 381 -2.65 -2.56 -17.49
C ILE A 381 -1.92 -1.28 -17.04
N ARG A 382 -0.59 -1.31 -17.09
CA ARG A 382 0.27 -0.13 -16.94
C ARG A 382 0.83 0.26 -18.32
N PRO A 383 0.95 1.56 -18.64
CA PRO A 383 1.51 2.04 -19.89
C PRO A 383 3.04 2.04 -19.89
N GLU A 384 3.66 0.92 -19.49
CA GLU A 384 5.11 0.87 -19.27
C GLU A 384 5.90 1.02 -20.58
N VAL A 385 5.43 0.40 -21.67
CA VAL A 385 6.10 0.49 -22.97
C VAL A 385 5.93 1.88 -23.56
N LEU A 386 4.72 2.46 -23.49
CA LEU A 386 4.48 3.83 -23.95
C LEU A 386 5.30 4.86 -23.17
N VAL A 387 5.43 4.69 -21.86
CA VAL A 387 6.28 5.55 -21.02
C VAL A 387 7.75 5.37 -21.37
N TYR A 388 8.22 4.14 -21.57
CA TYR A 388 9.58 3.86 -21.99
C TYR A 388 9.92 4.56 -23.33
N ASP A 389 9.01 4.51 -24.30
CA ASP A 389 9.19 5.16 -25.60
C ASP A 389 9.30 6.69 -25.44
N ALA A 390 8.47 7.28 -24.57
CA ALA A 390 8.53 8.71 -24.26
C ALA A 390 9.85 9.11 -23.58
N VAL A 391 10.34 8.29 -22.65
CA VAL A 391 11.65 8.50 -22.00
C VAL A 391 12.78 8.41 -23.01
N CYS A 392 12.74 7.44 -23.92
CA CYS A 392 13.75 7.32 -24.97
C CYS A 392 13.73 8.55 -25.90
N ARG A 393 12.54 9.00 -26.30
CA ARG A 393 12.35 10.19 -27.14
C ARG A 393 12.87 11.46 -26.47
N SER A 394 12.57 11.69 -25.18
CA SER A 394 13.01 12.89 -24.46
C SER A 394 14.52 12.96 -24.29
N LEU A 395 15.19 11.81 -24.30
CA LEU A 395 16.66 11.70 -24.23
C LEU A 395 17.34 11.61 -25.61
N GLY A 396 16.57 11.59 -26.71
CA GLY A 396 17.11 11.46 -28.07
C GLY A 396 17.77 10.10 -28.33
N VAL A 397 17.35 9.05 -27.63
CA VAL A 397 17.88 7.68 -27.78
C VAL A 397 16.83 6.77 -28.40
N GLY A 398 17.29 5.74 -29.13
CA GLY A 398 16.40 4.70 -29.66
C GLY A 398 15.91 3.74 -28.58
N THR A 399 14.78 3.08 -28.83
CA THR A 399 14.15 2.08 -27.95
C THR A 399 14.88 0.73 -27.89
N GLY A 400 15.97 0.59 -28.64
CA GLY A 400 16.73 -0.65 -28.75
C GLY A 400 16.01 -1.74 -29.56
N THR A 401 16.71 -2.85 -29.81
CA THR A 401 16.16 -3.98 -30.57
C THR A 401 15.04 -4.70 -29.84
N TRP A 402 15.13 -4.79 -28.51
CA TRP A 402 14.09 -5.39 -27.67
C TRP A 402 12.79 -4.57 -27.74
N GLY A 403 12.89 -3.24 -27.70
CA GLY A 403 11.75 -2.34 -27.80
C GLY A 403 11.10 -2.41 -29.18
N ALA A 404 11.86 -2.58 -30.25
CA ALA A 404 11.32 -2.66 -31.61
C ALA A 404 10.74 -4.02 -32.02
N CYS A 405 10.74 -5.03 -31.13
CA CYS A 405 10.24 -6.36 -31.48
C CYS A 405 8.70 -6.41 -31.59
N ALA A 406 8.19 -7.43 -32.29
CA ALA A 406 6.75 -7.60 -32.52
C ALA A 406 5.93 -7.72 -31.23
N ASP A 407 6.48 -8.35 -30.19
CA ASP A 407 5.81 -8.51 -28.90
C ASP A 407 5.66 -7.17 -28.17
N MET A 408 6.70 -6.33 -28.21
CA MET A 408 6.63 -4.98 -27.64
C MET A 408 5.69 -4.09 -28.45
N GLU A 409 5.65 -4.23 -29.78
CA GLU A 409 4.65 -3.55 -30.62
C GLU A 409 3.21 -3.96 -30.26
N SER A 410 2.96 -5.26 -30.11
CA SER A 410 1.65 -5.76 -29.68
C SER A 410 1.27 -5.23 -28.30
N ARG A 411 2.23 -5.17 -27.37
CA ARG A 411 1.99 -4.59 -26.04
C ARG A 411 1.68 -3.09 -26.13
N ARG A 412 2.42 -2.35 -26.95
CA ARG A 412 2.22 -0.91 -27.19
C ARG A 412 0.82 -0.62 -27.72
N GLN A 413 0.39 -1.38 -28.73
CA GLN A 413 -0.96 -1.27 -29.27
C GLN A 413 -2.03 -1.62 -28.22
N ARG A 414 -1.80 -2.67 -27.42
CA ARG A 414 -2.71 -3.03 -26.32
C ARG A 414 -2.82 -1.92 -25.27
N GLU A 415 -1.71 -1.29 -24.90
CA GLU A 415 -1.70 -0.16 -23.97
C GLU A 415 -2.51 1.02 -24.53
N LEU A 416 -2.33 1.33 -25.82
CA LEU A 416 -3.10 2.38 -26.52
C LEU A 416 -4.59 2.06 -26.59
N ASP A 417 -4.96 0.84 -26.98
CA ASP A 417 -6.35 0.42 -27.17
C ASP A 417 -7.12 0.45 -25.84
N VAL A 418 -6.48 -0.01 -24.76
CA VAL A 418 -7.12 -0.13 -23.45
C VAL A 418 -7.18 1.21 -22.72
N LEU A 419 -6.11 2.02 -22.78
CA LEU A 419 -6.04 3.30 -22.05
C LEU A 419 -6.63 4.47 -22.85
N GLY A 420 -6.72 4.31 -24.18
CA GLY A 420 -7.31 5.27 -25.09
C GLY A 420 -6.41 6.48 -25.36
N PRO A 421 -6.91 7.44 -26.17
CA PRO A 421 -6.09 8.53 -26.73
C PRO A 421 -5.53 9.51 -25.68
N ARG A 422 -6.10 9.54 -24.47
CA ARG A 422 -5.65 10.43 -23.38
C ARG A 422 -4.30 10.01 -22.78
N VAL A 423 -3.87 8.77 -23.03
CA VAL A 423 -2.62 8.23 -22.47
C VAL A 423 -1.39 8.99 -22.96
N ILE A 424 -1.35 9.39 -24.24
CA ILE A 424 -0.17 10.06 -24.81
C ILE A 424 0.05 11.45 -24.20
N PRO A 425 -0.95 12.37 -24.17
CA PRO A 425 -0.78 13.66 -23.50
C PRO A 425 -0.44 13.55 -22.01
N LEU A 426 -0.96 12.53 -21.31
CA LEU A 426 -0.61 12.29 -19.90
C LEU A 426 0.86 11.91 -19.72
N ILE A 427 1.37 11.03 -20.57
CA ILE A 427 2.78 10.61 -20.54
C ILE A 427 3.68 11.81 -20.85
N GLU A 428 3.35 12.57 -21.90
CA GLU A 428 4.11 13.75 -22.33
C GLU A 428 4.10 14.88 -21.28
N ALA A 429 3.08 14.94 -20.42
CA ALA A 429 3.08 15.88 -19.30
C ALA A 429 4.03 15.46 -18.16
N ILE A 430 4.28 14.15 -17.98
CA ILE A 430 5.13 13.64 -16.89
C ILE A 430 6.59 13.49 -17.33
N ILE A 431 6.85 13.16 -18.58
CA ILE A 431 8.20 12.93 -19.14
C ILE A 431 8.67 14.18 -19.86
#